data_AF-A0A2E3SP15-F1
#
_entry.id   AF-A0A2E3SP15-F1
#
_cell.length_a   1.000
_cell.length_b   1.000
_cell.length_c   1.000
_cell.angle_alpha   90.00
_cell.angle_beta   90.00
_cell.angle_gamma   90.00
#
_symmetry.space_group_name_H-M   'P 1'
#
loop_
_entity.id
_entity.type
_entity.pdbx_description
1 polymer ?
#
loop_
_entity_poly.entity_id
_entity_poly.type
_entity_poly.pdbx_seq_one_letter_code
_entity_poly.pdbx_strand_id
1 'polypeptide(L)'
;MKQFFKFMLASMAGFTLTIIIVFFLLIGLIASLLSFAEQDVEPIGENTVLYINLNQTIYDRGSNSPLNSMDLFSLKPSRQLGLNEILESIYYEKQDSNYFNFCFYH
;
A
#
# COMPACT_ATOMS: atom_id res chain seq x y z
N MET A 1 -11.83 9.08 54.16
CA MET A 1 -11.14 9.94 53.16
C MET A 1 -9.86 9.35 52.56
N LYS A 2 -8.97 8.70 53.33
CA LYS A 2 -7.69 8.18 52.77
C LYS A 2 -7.86 7.11 51.67
N GLN A 3 -8.92 6.31 51.72
CA GLN A 3 -9.20 5.31 50.67
C GLN A 3 -9.57 5.95 49.33
N PHE A 4 -10.27 7.09 49.32
CA PHE A 4 -10.64 7.78 48.09
C PHE A 4 -9.41 8.18 47.26
N PHE A 5 -8.43 8.85 47.89
CA PHE A 5 -7.20 9.25 47.22
C PHE A 5 -6.36 8.05 46.74
N LYS A 6 -6.37 6.93 47.48
CA LYS A 6 -5.68 5.70 47.05
C LYS A 6 -6.26 5.14 45.75
N PHE A 7 -7.59 5.07 45.64
CA PHE A 7 -8.25 4.56 44.44
C PHE A 7 -8.23 5.56 43.28
N MET A 8 -8.37 6.86 43.57
CA MET A 8 -8.25 7.93 42.57
C MET A 8 -6.87 7.93 41.92
N LEU A 9 -5.79 7.87 42.72
CA LEU A 9 -4.43 7.83 42.20
C LEU A 9 -4.13 6.53 41.44
N ALA A 10 -4.63 5.38 41.91
CA ALA A 10 -4.49 4.12 41.21
C ALA A 10 -5.18 4.14 39.84
N SER A 11 -6.40 4.68 39.76
CA SER A 11 -7.13 4.83 38.50
C SER A 11 -6.46 5.82 37.55
N MET A 12 -6.02 6.98 38.06
CA MET A 12 -5.32 7.98 37.26
C MET A 12 -4.01 7.42 36.69
N ALA A 13 -3.20 6.75 37.51
CA ALA A 13 -1.97 6.12 37.04
C ALA A 13 -2.22 4.99 36.02
N GLY A 14 -3.27 4.18 36.23
CA GLY A 14 -3.66 3.14 35.28
C GLY A 14 -4.11 3.72 33.94
N PHE A 15 -4.86 4.81 33.96
CA PHE A 15 -5.27 5.54 32.75
C PHE A 15 -4.06 6.09 31.99
N THR A 16 -3.10 6.73 32.69
CA THR A 16 -1.88 7.24 32.05
C THR A 16 -1.06 6.11 31.41
N LEU A 17 -0.89 4.98 32.10
CA LEU A 17 -0.22 3.80 31.55
C LEU A 17 -0.92 3.25 30.32
N THR A 18 -2.25 3.17 30.35
CA THR A 18 -3.05 2.67 29.23
C THR A 18 -2.91 3.57 28.00
N ILE A 19 -2.93 4.89 28.18
CA ILE A 19 -2.72 5.85 27.08
C ILE A 19 -1.35 5.62 26.43
N ILE A 20 -0.29 5.46 27.23
CA ILE A 20 1.06 5.23 26.71
C ILE A 20 1.11 3.96 25.86
N ILE A 21 0.52 2.86 26.34
CA ILE A 21 0.48 1.59 25.61
C ILE A 21 -0.29 1.75 24.30
N VAL A 22 -1.48 2.35 24.33
CA VAL A 22 -2.31 2.57 23.14
C VAL A 22 -1.62 3.48 22.14
N PHE A 23 -0.89 4.49 22.60
CA PHE A 23 -0.13 5.39 21.73
C PHE A 23 0.94 4.64 20.91
N PHE A 24 1.70 3.74 21.54
CA PHE A 24 2.67 2.91 20.82
C PHE A 24 1.99 1.95 19.84
N LEU A 25 0.84 1.38 20.20
CA LEU A 25 0.07 0.52 19.28
C LEU A 25 -0.42 1.30 18.06
N LEU A 26 -0.88 2.54 18.23
CA LEU A 26 -1.32 3.39 17.12
C LEU A 26 -0.17 3.73 16.18
N ILE A 27 1.01 4.07 16.72
CA ILE A 27 2.21 4.31 15.88
C ILE A 27 2.58 3.05 15.11
N GLY A 28 2.56 1.87 15.75
CA GLY A 28 2.84 0.60 15.09
C GLY A 28 1.87 0.30 13.94
N LEU A 29 0.58 0.60 14.12
CA LEU A 29 -0.44 0.45 13.09
C LEU A 29 -0.17 1.39 11.91
N ILE A 30 0.09 2.68 12.17
CA ILE A 30 0.39 3.67 11.13
C ILE A 30 1.67 3.30 10.37
N ALA A 31 2.72 2.89 11.07
CA ALA A 31 3.96 2.42 10.45
C ALA A 31 3.72 1.21 9.54
N SER A 32 2.88 0.26 9.98
CA SER A 32 2.50 -0.88 9.14
C SER A 32 1.76 -0.42 7.87
N LEU A 33 0.81 0.51 7.98
CA LEU A 33 0.10 1.02 6.80
C LEU A 33 1.04 1.72 5.80
N LEU A 34 2.03 2.49 6.30
CA LEU A 34 3.02 3.15 5.44
C LEU A 34 3.91 2.13 4.70
N SER A 35 4.28 1.02 5.35
CA SER A 35 5.08 -0.03 4.68
C SER A 35 4.36 -0.71 3.51
N PHE A 36 3.02 -0.65 3.45
CA PHE A 36 2.27 -1.12 2.28
C PHE A 36 2.15 -0.07 1.17
N ALA A 37 2.40 1.22 1.47
CA ALA A 37 2.33 2.31 0.52
C ALA A 37 3.65 2.53 -0.23
N GLU A 38 4.79 2.21 0.41
CA GLU A 38 6.08 2.12 -0.26
C GLU A 38 6.11 0.82 -1.08
N GLN A 39 5.60 0.90 -2.29
CA GLN A 39 5.82 -0.12 -3.32
C GLN A 39 7.32 -0.08 -3.59
N ASP A 40 8.08 -1.04 -3.04
CA ASP A 40 9.51 -1.21 -3.26
C ASP A 40 9.80 -1.17 -4.76
N VAL A 41 10.19 0.02 -5.25
CA VAL A 41 10.67 0.18 -6.62
C VAL A 41 12.11 -0.31 -6.56
N GLU A 42 12.30 -1.60 -6.79
CA GLU A 42 13.64 -2.15 -6.94
C GLU A 42 14.40 -1.30 -7.98
N PRO A 43 15.65 -0.89 -7.70
CA PRO A 43 16.43 -0.14 -8.66
C PRO A 43 16.63 -1.00 -9.91
N ILE A 44 15.92 -0.62 -10.97
CA ILE A 44 15.91 -1.32 -12.24
C ILE A 44 17.33 -1.18 -12.82
N GLY A 45 18.04 -2.31 -12.97
CA GLY A 45 19.36 -2.31 -13.62
C GLY A 45 19.25 -1.83 -15.07
N GLU A 46 20.29 -1.18 -15.58
CA GLU A 46 20.30 -0.74 -16.98
C GLU A 46 20.14 -1.93 -17.93
N ASN A 47 19.32 -1.79 -18.99
CA ASN A 47 19.07 -2.77 -20.06
C ASN A 47 18.10 -3.96 -19.73
N THR A 48 17.07 -3.76 -18.91
CA THR A 48 16.17 -4.85 -18.44
C THR A 48 15.09 -5.34 -19.40
N VAL A 49 14.51 -4.47 -20.24
CA VAL A 49 13.33 -4.73 -21.11
C VAL A 49 12.00 -4.91 -20.36
N LEU A 50 10.95 -4.21 -20.81
CA LEU A 50 9.60 -4.31 -20.25
C LEU A 50 8.83 -5.53 -20.80
N TYR A 51 8.49 -6.46 -19.92
CA TYR A 51 7.58 -7.58 -20.21
C TYR A 51 6.18 -7.27 -19.69
N ILE A 52 5.23 -6.97 -20.60
CA ILE A 52 3.83 -6.75 -20.25
C ILE A 52 3.03 -8.02 -20.54
N ASN A 53 2.54 -8.69 -19.50
CA ASN A 53 1.65 -9.85 -19.64
C ASN A 53 0.18 -9.39 -19.59
N LEU A 54 -0.50 -9.44 -20.73
CA LEU A 54 -1.91 -9.02 -20.87
C LEU A 54 -2.90 -10.19 -20.75
N ASN A 55 -2.60 -11.23 -19.95
CA ASN A 55 -3.43 -12.42 -19.82
C ASN A 55 -4.59 -12.28 -18.80
N GLN A 56 -5.01 -11.04 -18.53
CA GLN A 56 -6.08 -10.75 -17.57
C GLN A 56 -7.07 -9.74 -18.14
N THR A 57 -8.30 -9.74 -17.63
CA THR A 57 -9.34 -8.81 -18.04
C THR A 57 -8.88 -7.36 -17.81
N ILE A 58 -8.77 -6.59 -18.88
CA ILE A 58 -8.37 -5.19 -18.85
C ILE A 58 -9.64 -4.34 -18.72
N TYR A 59 -9.66 -3.44 -17.74
CA TYR A 59 -10.76 -2.51 -17.54
C TYR A 59 -10.44 -1.15 -18.18
N ASP A 60 -11.42 -0.48 -18.77
CA ASP A 60 -11.23 0.82 -19.45
C ASP A 60 -10.71 1.91 -18.49
N ARG A 61 -11.13 1.86 -17.23
CA ARG A 61 -10.54 2.63 -16.12
C ARG A 61 -10.10 1.66 -15.03
N GLY A 62 -8.79 1.59 -14.79
CA GLY A 62 -8.23 0.91 -13.63
C GLY A 62 -8.77 1.59 -12.38
N SER A 63 -9.38 0.83 -11.49
CA SER A 63 -9.84 1.37 -10.23
C SER A 63 -8.64 1.48 -9.29
N ASN A 64 -8.01 2.67 -9.21
CA ASN A 64 -6.91 2.98 -8.28
C ASN A 64 -7.36 3.02 -6.80
N SER A 65 -8.60 2.65 -6.51
CA SER A 65 -9.12 2.58 -5.14
C SER A 65 -8.75 1.22 -4.54
N PRO A 66 -7.88 1.15 -3.53
CA PRO A 66 -7.47 -0.10 -2.87
C PRO A 66 -8.64 -0.84 -2.22
N LEU A 67 -9.82 -0.22 -2.14
CA LEU A 67 -11.06 -0.77 -1.59
C LEU A 67 -12.02 -1.35 -2.64
N ASN A 68 -11.94 -0.92 -3.91
CA ASN A 68 -12.91 -1.30 -4.94
C ASN A 68 -12.72 -2.74 -5.45
N SER A 69 -11.60 -3.36 -5.11
CA SER A 69 -11.20 -4.67 -5.57
C SER A 69 -10.81 -5.60 -4.40
N MET A 70 -11.22 -5.22 -3.19
CA MET A 70 -11.11 -6.09 -2.02
C MET A 70 -12.18 -7.17 -2.12
N ASP A 71 -11.74 -8.39 -2.38
CA ASP A 71 -12.57 -9.55 -2.11
C ASP A 71 -12.64 -9.74 -0.59
N LEU A 72 -13.77 -9.35 0.02
CA LEU A 72 -14.01 -9.44 1.47
C LEU A 72 -13.81 -10.86 2.03
N PHE A 73 -13.86 -11.87 1.18
CA PHE A 73 -13.62 -13.27 1.56
C PHE A 73 -12.14 -13.65 1.55
N SER A 74 -11.35 -13.05 0.66
CA SER A 74 -9.94 -13.41 0.44
C SER A 74 -8.97 -12.45 1.15
N LEU A 75 -9.43 -11.24 1.53
CA LEU A 75 -8.60 -10.15 2.08
C LEU A 75 -7.35 -9.84 1.24
N LYS A 76 -7.35 -10.24 -0.04
CA LYS A 76 -6.28 -9.98 -0.98
C LYS A 76 -6.63 -8.74 -1.81
N PRO A 77 -5.72 -7.76 -1.93
CA PRO A 77 -5.89 -6.68 -2.88
C PRO A 77 -5.83 -7.27 -4.29
N SER A 78 -6.96 -7.33 -5.01
CA SER A 78 -6.93 -7.69 -6.43
C SER A 78 -6.62 -6.42 -7.23
N ARG A 79 -5.43 -6.30 -7.81
CA ARG A 79 -5.10 -5.13 -8.63
C ARG A 79 -5.83 -5.25 -9.97
N GLN A 80 -6.80 -4.37 -10.23
CA GLN A 80 -7.48 -4.31 -11.53
C GLN A 80 -6.64 -3.48 -12.49
N LEU A 81 -6.05 -4.12 -13.50
CA LEU A 81 -5.22 -3.44 -14.49
C LEU A 81 -6.10 -2.57 -15.41
N GLY A 82 -5.84 -1.27 -15.40
CA GLY A 82 -6.52 -0.30 -16.24
C GLY A 82 -5.84 -0.08 -17.58
N LEU A 83 -6.63 0.18 -18.63
CA LEU A 83 -6.08 0.61 -19.92
C LEU A 83 -5.29 1.91 -19.78
N ASN A 84 -5.73 2.83 -18.92
CA ASN A 84 -5.03 4.07 -18.65
C ASN A 84 -3.63 3.84 -18.06
N GLU A 85 -3.46 2.85 -17.18
CA GLU A 85 -2.15 2.52 -16.59
C GLU A 85 -1.19 1.95 -17.63
N ILE A 86 -1.71 1.18 -18.60
CA ILE A 86 -0.92 0.66 -19.74
C ILE A 86 -0.51 1.81 -20.67
N LEU A 87 -1.40 2.76 -20.96
CA LEU A 87 -1.08 3.92 -21.78
C LEU A 87 -0.09 4.85 -21.09
N GLU A 88 -0.24 5.03 -19.78
CA GLU A 88 0.67 5.80 -18.94
C GLU A 88 2.05 5.15 -18.89
N SER A 89 2.16 3.83 -18.71
CA SER A 89 3.45 3.13 -18.73
C SER A 89 4.17 3.28 -20.08
N ILE A 90 3.43 3.17 -21.20
CA ILE A 90 3.98 3.39 -22.54
C ILE A 90 4.43 4.85 -22.74
N TYR A 91 3.69 5.83 -22.18
CA TYR A 91 4.04 7.25 -22.32
C TYR A 91 5.26 7.63 -21.48
N TYR A 92 5.34 7.15 -20.24
CA TYR A 92 6.51 7.35 -19.37
C TYR A 92 7.77 6.74 -19.99
N GLU A 93 7.68 5.54 -20.56
CA GLU A 93 8.82 4.91 -21.24
C GLU A 93 9.28 5.67 -22.49
N LYS A 94 8.37 6.33 -23.21
CA LYS A 94 8.76 7.13 -24.37
C LYS A 94 9.59 8.36 -23.99
N GLN A 95 9.40 8.87 -22.78
CA GLN A 95 10.11 10.06 -22.29
C GLN A 95 11.46 9.70 -21.65
N ASP A 96 11.58 8.51 -21.08
CA ASP A 96 12.83 7.96 -20.55
C ASP A 96 13.56 7.17 -21.65
N SER A 97 14.26 7.89 -22.51
CA SER A 97 14.95 7.40 -23.71
C SER A 97 16.21 6.55 -23.41
N ASN A 98 16.09 5.54 -22.55
CA ASN A 98 17.10 4.51 -22.34
C ASN A 98 16.66 3.22 -23.05
N TYR A 99 16.91 3.18 -24.37
CA TYR A 99 17.06 1.99 -25.22
C TYR A 99 16.31 0.71 -24.77
N PHE A 100 14.98 0.71 -24.82
CA PHE A 100 14.17 -0.50 -24.69
C PHE A 100 13.74 -1.05 -26.06
N ASN A 101 13.63 -2.38 -26.16
CA ASN A 101 12.97 -3.08 -27.26
C ASN A 101 11.64 -3.65 -26.74
N PHE A 102 10.52 -3.31 -27.38
CA PHE A 102 9.20 -3.86 -27.04
C PHE A 102 9.01 -5.27 -27.61
N CYS A 103 8.76 -6.26 -26.74
CA CYS A 103 8.31 -7.60 -27.16
C CYS A 103 6.86 -7.81 -26.71
N PHE A 104 5.91 -7.63 -27.63
CA PHE A 104 4.53 -8.06 -27.43
C PHE A 104 4.41 -9.55 -27.75
N TYR A 105 4.05 -10.36 -26.75
CA TYR A 105 3.75 -11.78 -26.95
C TYR A 105 2.22 -11.97 -26.89
N HIS A 106 1.66 -12.57 -27.94
CA HIS A 106 0.23 -12.86 -28.07
C HIS A 106 -0.10 -14.26 -27.52
#